data_AF-A0A0F9H4C2-F1
#
_entry.id   AF-A0A0F9H4C2-F1
#
_cell.length_a   1.000
_cell.length_b   1.000
_cell.length_c   1.000
_cell.angle_alpha   90.00
_cell.angle_beta   90.00
_cell.angle_gamma   90.00
#
_symmetry.space_group_name_H-M   'P 1'
#
loop_
_entity.id
_entity.type
_entity.pdbx_description
1 polymer ?
#
loop_
_entity_poly.entity_id
_entity_poly.type
_entity_poly.pdbx_seq_one_letter_code
_entity_poly.pdbx_strand_id
1 'polypeptide(L)'
;MTKKYEITIVGDTNDADYITQVESISEEDLEIIKPLIKAIKNFKPYKIGYKCSWDSNKTGYWTHDHNYPYGECLRDDLGEKTPRELYDFDEKVFELFEEYAPYGEYGIHTIESITICPLQKKIKLL
;
A
#
# COMPACT_ATOMS: atom_id res chain seq x y z
N MET A 1 10.55 -21.78 19.19
CA MET A 1 10.34 -20.32 19.22
C MET A 1 10.02 -19.90 17.79
N THR A 2 8.86 -19.30 17.55
CA THR A 2 8.55 -18.74 16.23
C THR A 2 9.49 -17.58 15.97
N LYS A 3 10.17 -17.59 14.83
CA LYS A 3 11.08 -16.50 14.45
C LYS A 3 10.26 -15.24 14.21
N LYS A 4 10.77 -14.11 14.70
CA LYS A 4 10.14 -12.80 14.55
C LYS A 4 11.06 -11.85 13.81
N TYR A 5 10.45 -10.97 13.05
CA TYR A 5 11.10 -9.90 12.33
C TYR A 5 10.53 -8.56 12.79
N GLU A 6 11.26 -7.51 12.49
CA GLU A 6 10.72 -6.16 12.43
C GLU A 6 10.35 -5.86 10.99
N ILE A 7 9.12 -5.40 10.77
CA ILE A 7 8.64 -4.89 9.49
C ILE A 7 8.51 -3.38 9.61
N THR A 8 9.06 -2.66 8.65
CA THR A 8 8.90 -1.21 8.51
C THR A 8 8.27 -0.93 7.15
N ILE A 9 7.10 -0.32 7.14
CA ILE A 9 6.38 0.06 5.93
C ILE A 9 6.28 1.58 5.89
N VAL A 10 6.71 2.16 4.77
CA VAL A 10 6.59 3.60 4.48
C VAL A 10 5.56 3.77 3.37
N GLY A 11 4.52 4.55 3.64
CA GLY A 11 3.52 4.96 2.67
C GLY A 11 3.61 6.45 2.36
N ASP A 12 3.26 6.83 1.13
CA ASP A 12 3.02 8.23 0.73
C ASP A 12 1.51 8.49 0.76
N THR A 13 1.10 9.49 1.55
CA THR A 13 -0.30 9.89 1.71
C THR A 13 -0.74 10.95 0.70
N ASN A 14 0.18 11.78 0.19
CA ASN A 14 -0.15 12.90 -0.70
C ASN A 14 1.15 13.56 -1.24
N ASP A 15 1.63 13.10 -2.39
CA ASP A 15 2.75 13.71 -3.12
C ASP A 15 3.96 14.13 -2.24
N ALA A 16 4.66 13.13 -1.69
CA ALA A 16 5.81 13.24 -0.79
C ALA A 16 5.50 13.55 0.69
N ASP A 17 4.25 13.28 1.12
CA ASP A 17 3.86 13.27 2.52
C ASP A 17 3.97 11.82 3.06
N TYR A 18 5.08 11.51 3.73
CA TYR A 18 5.38 10.14 4.14
C TYR A 18 4.90 9.80 5.55
N ILE A 19 4.26 8.64 5.68
CA ILE A 19 3.92 8.00 6.95
C ILE A 19 4.67 6.67 7.08
N THR A 20 5.10 6.33 8.30
CA THR A 20 5.85 5.11 8.59
C THR A 20 5.21 4.33 9.73
N GLN A 21 5.06 3.03 9.55
CA GLN A 21 4.71 2.09 10.62
C GLN A 21 5.82 1.06 10.79
N VAL A 22 6.17 0.80 12.06
CA VAL A 22 7.20 -0.16 12.45
C VAL A 22 6.59 -1.13 13.45
N GLU A 23 6.52 -2.40 13.09
CA GLU A 23 5.87 -3.44 13.90
C GLU A 23 6.70 -4.72 13.96
N SER A 24 6.35 -5.60 14.90
CA SER A 24 6.90 -6.96 14.90
C SER A 24 5.98 -7.91 14.12
N ILE A 25 6.55 -8.70 13.22
CA ILE A 25 5.81 -9.69 12.41
C ILE A 25 6.37 -11.09 12.66
N SER A 26 5.50 -12.10 12.70
CA SER A 26 5.92 -13.50 12.77
C SER A 26 6.44 -13.98 11.41
N GLU A 27 7.29 -15.02 11.39
CA GLU A 27 7.71 -15.64 10.12
C GLU A 27 6.52 -16.21 9.34
N GLU A 28 5.51 -16.73 10.04
CA GLU A 28 4.30 -17.31 9.43
C GLU A 28 3.49 -16.23 8.72
N ASP A 29 3.21 -15.10 9.38
CA ASP A 29 2.48 -13.96 8.80
C ASP A 29 3.26 -13.33 7.65
N LEU A 30 4.58 -13.21 7.81
CA LEU A 30 5.45 -12.69 6.76
C LEU A 30 5.34 -13.54 5.49
N GLU A 31 5.37 -14.88 5.59
CA GLU A 31 5.24 -15.74 4.43
C GLU A 31 3.84 -15.65 3.77
N ILE A 32 2.79 -15.35 4.54
CA ILE A 32 1.43 -15.11 4.00
C ILE A 32 1.39 -13.83 3.14
N ILE A 33 1.97 -12.72 3.61
CA ILE A 33 1.90 -11.43 2.89
C ILE A 33 2.99 -11.23 1.83
N LYS A 34 4.07 -12.02 1.86
CA LYS A 34 5.21 -11.91 0.93
C LYS A 34 4.84 -11.94 -0.55
N PRO A 35 3.86 -12.76 -1.02
CA PRO A 35 3.40 -12.70 -2.40
C PRO A 35 2.80 -11.34 -2.78
N LEU A 36 2.01 -10.72 -1.89
CA LEU A 36 1.43 -9.39 -2.09
C LEU A 36 2.54 -8.32 -2.13
N ILE A 37 3.51 -8.36 -1.21
CA ILE A 37 4.68 -7.46 -1.21
C ILE A 37 5.42 -7.53 -2.57
N LYS A 38 5.59 -8.74 -3.10
CA LYS A 38 6.19 -8.94 -4.42
C LYS A 38 5.32 -8.35 -5.55
N ALA A 39 4.00 -8.44 -5.45
CA ALA A 39 3.09 -7.86 -6.43
C ALA A 39 3.16 -6.32 -6.41
N ILE A 40 3.10 -5.71 -5.23
CA ILE A 40 3.25 -4.25 -5.03
C ILE A 40 4.57 -3.75 -5.63
N LYS A 41 5.69 -4.44 -5.34
CA LYS A 41 7.00 -4.10 -5.90
C LYS A 41 7.05 -4.14 -7.44
N ASN A 42 6.26 -5.02 -8.05
CA ASN A 42 6.20 -5.19 -9.50
C ASN A 42 5.00 -4.47 -10.13
N PHE A 43 4.34 -3.58 -9.38
CA PHE A 43 3.22 -2.79 -9.88
C PHE A 43 3.61 -2.07 -11.17
N LYS A 44 2.66 -2.02 -12.11
CA LYS A 44 2.82 -1.34 -13.39
C LYS A 44 1.72 -0.30 -13.51
N PRO A 45 2.09 0.98 -13.73
CA PRO A 45 1.11 2.01 -14.00
C PRO A 45 0.17 1.63 -15.14
N TYR A 46 -1.08 2.04 -15.02
CA TYR A 46 -2.13 1.73 -15.99
C TYR A 46 -2.87 3.00 -16.39
N LYS A 47 -3.55 2.93 -17.54
CA LYS A 47 -4.32 4.06 -18.06
C LYS A 47 -5.80 3.73 -18.07
N ILE A 48 -6.60 4.68 -17.62
CA ILE A 48 -8.06 4.61 -17.74
C ILE A 48 -8.57 5.83 -18.50
N GLY A 49 -9.58 5.61 -19.33
CA GLY A 49 -10.29 6.69 -19.99
C GLY A 49 -11.23 7.36 -18.99
N TYR A 50 -11.23 8.68 -18.93
CA TYR A 50 -12.17 9.44 -18.11
C TYR A 50 -12.95 10.45 -18.96
N LYS A 51 -14.12 10.84 -18.46
CA LYS A 51 -14.91 11.95 -19.01
C LYS A 51 -14.67 13.18 -18.14
N CYS A 52 -14.38 14.31 -18.77
CA CYS A 52 -14.14 15.55 -18.06
C CYS A 52 -15.44 16.02 -17.39
N SER A 53 -15.43 16.22 -16.07
CA SER A 53 -16.62 16.56 -15.30
C SER A 53 -17.24 17.91 -15.69
N TRP A 54 -16.42 18.83 -16.18
CA TRP A 54 -16.82 20.18 -16.58
C TRP A 54 -17.04 20.35 -18.10
N ASP A 55 -16.72 19.34 -18.90
CA ASP A 55 -17.01 19.30 -20.35
C ASP A 55 -17.26 17.86 -20.80
N SER A 56 -18.54 17.51 -20.91
CA SER A 56 -18.98 16.14 -21.26
C SER A 56 -18.57 15.67 -22.66
N ASN A 57 -18.13 16.59 -23.54
CA ASN A 57 -17.60 16.25 -24.86
C ASN A 57 -16.10 15.96 -24.85
N LYS A 58 -15.41 16.23 -23.73
CA LYS A 58 -13.98 16.03 -23.59
C LYS A 58 -13.69 14.72 -22.85
N THR A 59 -13.10 13.79 -23.59
CA THR A 59 -12.53 12.56 -23.02
C THR A 59 -11.02 12.69 -22.89
N GLY A 60 -10.45 12.03 -21.89
CA GLY A 60 -9.02 12.01 -21.64
C GLY A 60 -8.57 10.64 -21.17
N TYR A 61 -7.25 10.48 -21.01
CA TYR A 61 -6.66 9.33 -20.34
C TYR A 61 -5.94 9.84 -19.10
N TRP A 62 -6.20 9.19 -17.97
CA TRP A 62 -5.44 9.38 -16.74
C TRP A 62 -4.49 8.19 -16.59
N THR A 63 -3.26 8.44 -16.14
CA THR A 63 -2.31 7.38 -15.81
C THR A 63 -2.25 7.28 -14.30
N HIS A 64 -2.63 6.12 -13.78
CA HIS A 64 -2.55 5.80 -12.35
C HIS A 64 -1.24 5.08 -12.10
N ASP A 65 -0.38 5.67 -11.30
CA ASP A 65 0.94 5.15 -10.90
C ASP A 65 1.07 4.84 -9.40
N HIS A 66 -0.01 5.07 -8.63
CA HIS A 66 -0.13 4.64 -7.24
C HIS A 66 -0.29 3.12 -7.12
N ASN A 67 0.55 2.50 -6.29
CA ASN A 67 0.59 1.04 -6.17
C ASN A 67 -0.31 0.49 -5.04
N TYR A 68 -0.87 1.33 -4.16
CA TYR A 68 -1.73 0.87 -3.08
C TYR A 68 -2.71 1.98 -2.62
N PRO A 69 -3.58 2.49 -3.52
CA PRO A 69 -4.50 3.57 -3.17
C PRO A 69 -5.59 3.07 -2.22
N TYR A 70 -5.60 3.55 -0.98
CA TYR A 70 -6.48 3.09 0.08
C TYR A 70 -7.08 4.26 0.87
N GLY A 71 -8.27 4.06 1.43
CA GLY A 71 -8.97 5.09 2.20
C GLY A 71 -9.46 6.23 1.32
N GLU A 72 -9.35 7.47 1.81
CA GLU A 72 -9.72 8.70 1.09
C GLU A 72 -8.67 9.10 0.03
N CYS A 73 -7.49 8.48 0.05
CA CYS A 73 -6.47 8.64 -0.99
C CYS A 73 -6.87 7.92 -2.30
N LEU A 74 -7.91 7.08 -2.31
CA LEU A 74 -8.41 6.47 -3.54
C LEU A 74 -9.14 7.49 -4.42
N ARG A 75 -8.67 7.68 -5.65
CA ARG A 75 -9.29 8.56 -6.66
C ARG A 75 -10.35 7.82 -7.48
N ASP A 76 -11.44 7.45 -6.83
CA ASP A 76 -12.60 6.79 -7.46
C ASP A 76 -13.22 7.66 -8.57
N ASP A 77 -13.19 8.98 -8.40
CA ASP A 77 -13.61 10.00 -9.37
C ASP A 77 -12.84 9.92 -10.70
N LEU A 78 -11.60 9.42 -10.65
CA LEU A 78 -10.74 9.17 -11.81
C LEU A 78 -10.67 7.70 -12.21
N GLY A 79 -11.51 6.85 -11.60
CA GLY A 79 -11.54 5.41 -11.83
C GLY A 79 -10.25 4.69 -11.41
N GLU A 80 -9.60 5.19 -10.36
CA GLU A 80 -8.50 4.49 -9.71
C GLU A 80 -9.00 3.18 -9.10
N LYS A 81 -8.22 2.12 -9.27
CA LYS A 81 -8.51 0.79 -8.75
C LYS A 81 -8.04 0.66 -7.31
N THR A 82 -8.87 0.07 -6.47
CA THR A 82 -8.52 -0.33 -5.10
C THR A 82 -7.42 -1.41 -5.09
N PRO A 83 -6.75 -1.68 -3.94
CA PRO A 83 -5.75 -2.73 -3.86
C PRO A 83 -6.32 -4.12 -4.19
N ARG A 84 -7.60 -4.38 -3.85
CA ARG A 84 -8.30 -5.63 -4.18
C ARG A 84 -8.55 -5.80 -5.68
N GLU A 85 -8.67 -4.69 -6.43
CA GLU A 85 -8.82 -4.71 -7.89
C GLU A 85 -7.48 -4.72 -8.63
N LEU A 86 -6.43 -4.21 -7.99
CA LEU A 86 -5.05 -4.23 -8.51
C LEU A 86 -4.41 -5.61 -8.34
N TYR A 87 -4.72 -6.31 -7.26
CA TYR A 87 -4.06 -7.55 -6.86
C TYR A 87 -5.09 -8.66 -6.61
N ASP A 88 -4.86 -9.84 -7.20
CA ASP A 88 -5.75 -11.00 -7.09
C ASP A 88 -5.28 -11.93 -5.96
N PHE A 89 -5.65 -11.61 -4.72
CA PHE A 89 -5.34 -12.39 -3.51
C PHE A 89 -6.59 -12.58 -2.64
N ASP A 90 -6.55 -13.55 -1.74
CA ASP A 90 -7.61 -13.75 -0.75
C ASP A 90 -7.70 -12.55 0.22
N GLU A 91 -8.92 -12.22 0.68
CA GLU A 91 -9.16 -11.06 1.58
C GLU A 91 -8.28 -11.11 2.85
N LYS A 92 -8.03 -12.31 3.38
CA LYS A 92 -7.17 -12.50 4.56
C LYS A 92 -5.74 -12.01 4.36
N VAL A 93 -5.23 -12.02 3.13
CA VAL A 93 -3.88 -11.50 2.83
C VAL A 93 -3.89 -9.98 2.92
N PHE A 94 -4.97 -9.33 2.46
CA PHE A 94 -5.14 -7.89 2.59
C PHE A 94 -5.31 -7.50 4.05
N GLU A 95 -6.26 -8.11 4.77
CA GLU A 95 -6.49 -7.87 6.21
C GLU A 95 -5.19 -7.99 7.01
N LEU A 96 -4.40 -9.04 6.77
CA LEU A 96 -3.13 -9.24 7.46
C LEU A 96 -2.05 -8.22 7.06
N PHE A 97 -1.93 -7.88 5.77
CA PHE A 97 -0.97 -6.85 5.34
C PHE A 97 -1.32 -5.48 5.95
N GLU A 98 -2.61 -5.20 5.99
CA GLU A 98 -3.23 -4.00 6.53
C GLU A 98 -2.90 -3.79 8.02
N GLU A 99 -2.82 -4.85 8.83
CA GLU A 99 -2.35 -4.73 10.22
C GLU A 99 -0.95 -4.11 10.38
N TYR A 100 -0.09 -4.20 9.36
CA TYR A 100 1.28 -3.69 9.38
C TYR A 100 1.47 -2.41 8.55
N ALA A 101 0.51 -2.07 7.69
CA ALA A 101 0.61 -0.93 6.78
C ALA A 101 0.23 0.37 7.50
N PRO A 102 0.96 1.47 7.28
CA PRO A 102 0.63 2.73 7.91
C PRO A 102 -0.71 3.25 7.40
N TYR A 103 -1.55 3.69 8.33
CA TYR A 103 -2.75 4.45 8.02
C TYR A 103 -2.51 5.91 8.39
N GLY A 104 -2.40 6.76 7.38
CA GLY A 104 -2.61 8.19 7.60
C GLY A 104 -4.04 8.47 8.04
N GLU A 105 -4.34 9.72 8.41
CA GLU A 105 -5.72 10.15 8.69
C GLU A 105 -6.67 9.84 7.52
N TYR A 106 -6.13 9.87 6.29
CA TYR A 106 -6.88 9.76 5.03
C TYR A 106 -6.52 8.52 4.21
N GLY A 107 -5.67 7.62 4.70
CA GLY A 107 -5.15 6.47 3.94
C GLY A 107 -3.79 6.73 3.29
N ILE A 108 -3.46 6.01 2.22
CA ILE A 108 -2.19 6.10 1.47
C ILE A 108 -2.44 5.91 -0.04
N HIS A 109 -1.60 6.50 -0.88
CA HIS A 109 -1.58 6.26 -2.33
C HIS A 109 -0.60 5.13 -2.70
N THR A 110 0.60 5.20 -2.14
CA THR A 110 1.74 4.40 -2.59
C THR A 110 2.47 3.83 -1.40
N ILE A 111 2.80 2.55 -1.45
CA ILE A 111 3.82 1.94 -0.61
C ILE A 111 5.18 2.26 -1.23
N GLU A 112 5.93 3.14 -0.57
CA GLU A 112 7.25 3.59 -0.99
C GLU A 112 8.33 2.55 -0.67
N SER A 113 8.26 1.98 0.53
CA SER A 113 9.22 0.95 0.93
C SER A 113 8.65 -0.01 1.96
N ILE A 114 9.14 -1.25 1.89
CA ILE A 114 8.94 -2.27 2.91
C ILE A 114 10.31 -2.85 3.24
N THR A 115 10.70 -2.75 4.50
CA THR A 115 11.96 -3.26 5.03
C THR A 115 11.69 -4.35 6.06
N ILE A 116 12.40 -5.49 5.94
CA ILE A 116 12.32 -6.60 6.88
C ILE A 116 13.70 -6.82 7.50
N CYS A 117 13.75 -6.81 8.83
CA CYS A 117 14.98 -7.02 9.60
C CYS A 117 14.77 -8.12 10.66
N PRO A 118 15.79 -8.92 11.00
CA PRO A 118 15.72 -9.75 12.20
C PRO A 118 15.39 -8.89 13.43
N LEU A 119 14.47 -9.34 14.28
CA LEU A 119 14.04 -8.56 15.43
C LEU A 119 15.23 -8.32 16.38
N GLN A 120 15.59 -7.04 16.57
CA GLN A 120 16.70 -6.65 17.43
C GLN A 120 16.21 -6.26 18.81
N LYS A 121 17.06 -6.46 19.82
CA LYS A 121 16.81 -5.93 21.16
C LYS A 121 16.98 -4.41 21.14
N LYS A 122 15.86 -3.68 21.22
CA LYS A 122 15.86 -2.21 21.35
C LYS A 122 15.91 -1.82 22.83
N ILE A 123 16.74 -0.82 23.15
CA ILE A 123 16.75 -0.17 24.46
C ILE A 123 16.26 1.26 24.23
N LYS A 124 15.12 1.61 24.82
CA LYS A 124 14.58 2.98 24.75
C LYS A 124 15.40 3.88 25.69
N LEU A 125 15.96 4.95 25.13
CA LEU A 125 16.81 5.88 25.87
C LEU A 125 16.09 7.18 26.26
N LEU A 126 15.00 7.51 25.55
CA LEU A 126 14.10 8.64 25.77
C LEU A 126 12.66 8.17 25.49
#